data_AF-A0A1H2XZ77-F1
#
_entry.id   AF-A0A1H2XZ77-F1
#
_cell.length_a   1.000
_cell.length_b   1.000
_cell.length_c   1.000
_cell.angle_alpha   90.00
_cell.angle_beta   90.00
_cell.angle_gamma   90.00
#
_symmetry.space_group_name_H-M   'P 1'
#
loop_
_entity.id
_entity.type
_entity.pdbx_description
1 polymer ?
#
loop_
_entity_poly.entity_id
_entity_poly.type
_entity_poly.pdbx_seq_one_letter_code
_entity_poly.pdbx_strand_id
1 'polypeptide(L)'
;MKFIIALFLFFYSINFYTQKNSFNTKWFLNKTVNCSTNKPINDSKWNIEFDTLNKALITFNNLGLKKEVNYTINDSLLKVNDIFYEVKKVTIDTLMLSINNNKICKTYIFESKLFLNKKQKQKYFTHNGELVFYTNKINSPKLNGSSNLLHYFSNSFQYGNTQNSKCNVTFYFIITKTGALIEPRGSISCLKKSNKKIIEILEKTKNKWTPMFINNTAVNSFVRIHFKHNVEIH
;
A
#
# COMPACT_ATOMS: atom_id res chain seq x y z
N MET A 1 -63.59 4.95 32.15
CA MET A 1 -62.20 4.48 32.23
C MET A 1 -62.07 3.20 31.40
N LYS A 2 -61.68 3.31 30.13
CA LYS A 2 -61.37 2.16 29.25
C LYS A 2 -60.11 2.53 28.47
N PHE A 3 -58.99 1.93 28.87
CA PHE A 3 -57.70 2.01 28.22
C PHE A 3 -57.79 1.33 26.84
N ILE A 4 -57.74 2.12 25.77
CA ILE A 4 -57.41 1.59 24.45
C ILE A 4 -55.90 1.77 24.31
N ILE A 5 -55.17 0.73 24.71
CA ILE A 5 -53.76 0.54 24.35
C ILE A 5 -53.78 0.20 22.87
N ALA A 6 -53.75 1.23 22.03
CA ALA A 6 -53.46 1.08 20.62
C ALA A 6 -52.02 0.59 20.52
N LEU A 7 -51.91 -0.72 20.31
CA LEU A 7 -50.73 -1.51 20.04
C LEU A 7 -49.98 -0.89 18.86
N PHE A 8 -49.10 0.08 19.14
CA PHE A 8 -48.06 0.52 18.22
C PHE A 8 -47.08 -0.65 18.07
N LEU A 9 -47.46 -1.64 17.27
CA LEU A 9 -46.53 -2.56 16.64
C LEU A 9 -45.65 -1.72 15.72
N PHE A 10 -44.65 -1.09 16.34
CA PHE A 10 -43.38 -0.77 15.70
C PHE A 10 -42.83 -2.11 15.21
N PHE A 11 -43.32 -2.57 14.06
CA PHE A 11 -42.54 -3.40 13.17
C PHE A 11 -41.34 -2.55 12.81
N TYR A 12 -40.33 -2.59 13.68
CA TYR A 12 -38.94 -2.43 13.29
C TYR A 12 -38.73 -3.48 12.22
N SER A 13 -39.04 -3.12 10.97
CA SER A 13 -38.44 -3.73 9.81
C SER A 13 -36.95 -3.50 9.98
N ILE A 14 -36.30 -4.48 10.62
CA ILE A 14 -34.86 -4.67 10.58
C ILE A 14 -34.60 -4.89 9.09
N ASN A 15 -34.37 -3.78 8.39
CA ASN A 15 -33.74 -3.79 7.08
C ASN A 15 -32.35 -4.36 7.34
N PHE A 16 -32.25 -5.69 7.30
CA PHE A 16 -31.00 -6.36 6.99
C PHE A 16 -30.62 -5.84 5.62
N TYR A 17 -29.80 -4.78 5.63
CA TYR A 17 -29.00 -4.35 4.51
C TYR A 17 -28.13 -5.56 4.12
N THR A 18 -28.69 -6.46 3.32
CA THR A 18 -27.90 -7.33 2.46
C THR A 18 -27.32 -6.40 1.41
N GLN A 19 -26.26 -5.68 1.77
CA GLN A 19 -25.40 -5.01 0.81
C GLN A 19 -24.81 -6.10 -0.07
N LYS A 20 -25.52 -6.43 -1.13
CA LYS A 20 -25.00 -7.06 -2.34
C LYS A 20 -24.13 -6.04 -3.08
N ASN A 21 -23.25 -5.36 -2.34
CA ASN A 21 -22.24 -4.48 -2.89
C ASN A 21 -21.28 -5.40 -3.61
N SER A 22 -21.34 -5.40 -4.94
CA SER A 22 -20.33 -6.07 -5.75
C SER A 22 -18.97 -5.52 -5.34
N PHE A 23 -18.17 -6.33 -4.64
CA PHE A 23 -16.83 -5.98 -4.15
C PHE A 23 -15.82 -5.83 -5.30
N ASN A 24 -16.23 -5.37 -6.49
CA ASN A 24 -15.38 -5.19 -7.65
C ASN A 24 -14.45 -3.97 -7.45
N THR A 25 -13.55 -4.09 -6.49
CA THR A 25 -12.64 -3.04 -6.04
C THR A 25 -11.38 -3.70 -5.53
N LYS A 26 -10.25 -3.16 -5.97
CA LYS A 26 -8.93 -3.58 -5.48
C LYS A 26 -8.60 -2.85 -4.18
N TRP A 27 -8.34 -3.62 -3.14
CA TRP A 27 -8.04 -3.19 -1.79
C TRP A 27 -6.58 -3.43 -1.48
N PHE A 28 -5.92 -2.41 -0.95
CA PHE A 28 -4.49 -2.50 -0.64
C PHE A 28 -4.29 -2.27 0.85
N LEU A 29 -3.62 -3.21 1.53
CA LEU A 29 -3.35 -3.08 2.95
C LEU A 29 -2.57 -1.78 3.22
N ASN A 30 -3.12 -0.95 4.08
CA ASN A 30 -2.51 0.30 4.52
C ASN A 30 -1.76 0.08 5.83
N LYS A 31 -2.43 -0.52 6.82
CA LYS A 31 -1.81 -0.84 8.12
C LYS A 31 -2.44 -2.09 8.75
N THR A 32 -1.65 -2.75 9.59
CA THR A 32 -2.12 -3.79 10.50
C THR A 32 -1.94 -3.30 11.93
N VAL A 33 -2.93 -3.50 12.78
CA VAL A 33 -2.87 -3.14 14.20
C VAL A 33 -3.17 -4.36 15.07
N ASN A 34 -2.56 -4.40 16.24
CA ASN A 34 -2.93 -5.35 17.28
C ASN A 34 -4.30 -4.96 17.83
N CYS A 35 -5.30 -5.86 17.81
CA CYS A 35 -6.64 -5.47 18.26
C CYS A 35 -6.74 -5.23 19.78
N SER A 36 -5.83 -5.76 20.60
CA SER A 36 -5.82 -5.56 22.06
C SER A 36 -5.17 -4.23 22.45
N THR A 37 -4.09 -3.83 21.76
CA THR A 37 -3.30 -2.63 22.13
C THR A 37 -3.46 -1.46 21.18
N ASN A 38 -4.13 -1.66 20.04
CA ASN A 38 -4.25 -0.72 18.93
C ASN A 38 -2.91 -0.24 18.35
N LYS A 39 -1.79 -0.88 18.73
CA LYS A 39 -0.44 -0.56 18.25
C LYS A 39 -0.23 -1.14 16.85
N PRO A 40 0.46 -0.42 15.95
CA PRO A 40 0.78 -0.93 14.63
C PRO A 40 1.70 -2.15 14.71
N ILE A 41 1.41 -3.16 13.88
CA ILE A 41 2.24 -4.38 13.74
C ILE A 41 2.89 -4.35 12.35
N ASN A 42 4.16 -4.70 12.28
CA ASN A 42 4.82 -4.99 11.02
C ASN A 42 4.42 -6.38 10.53
N ASP A 43 3.37 -6.45 9.71
CA ASP A 43 2.87 -7.70 9.12
C ASP A 43 3.18 -7.75 7.62
N SER A 44 3.19 -8.95 7.04
CA SER A 44 3.37 -9.14 5.60
C SER A 44 2.34 -8.34 4.83
N LYS A 45 2.79 -7.52 3.87
CA LYS A 45 1.88 -6.70 3.06
C LYS A 45 1.14 -7.59 2.06
N TRP A 46 -0.19 -7.62 2.13
CA TRP A 46 -1.03 -8.30 1.15
C TRP A 46 -2.09 -7.35 0.60
N ASN A 47 -2.47 -7.54 -0.65
CA ASN A 47 -3.57 -6.82 -1.29
C ASN A 47 -4.65 -7.84 -1.66
N ILE A 48 -5.91 -7.40 -1.64
CA ILE A 48 -7.05 -8.23 -2.01
C ILE A 48 -7.73 -7.59 -3.21
N GLU A 49 -7.97 -8.39 -4.24
CA GLU A 49 -8.78 -8.01 -5.39
C GLU A 49 -9.92 -9.02 -5.48
N PHE A 50 -11.13 -8.62 -5.08
CA PHE A 50 -12.30 -9.47 -5.19
C PHE A 50 -12.85 -9.35 -6.61
N ASP A 51 -13.13 -10.50 -7.23
CA ASP A 51 -13.80 -10.57 -8.52
C ASP A 51 -15.32 -10.75 -8.38
N THR A 52 -16.01 -10.73 -9.51
CA THR A 52 -17.47 -10.89 -9.62
C THR A 52 -17.94 -12.34 -9.52
N LEU A 53 -17.03 -13.32 -9.42
CA LEU A 53 -17.30 -14.76 -9.43
C LEU A 53 -17.05 -15.42 -8.07
N ASN A 54 -17.03 -14.64 -6.98
CA ASN A 54 -16.68 -15.11 -5.63
C ASN A 54 -15.25 -15.69 -5.52
N LYS A 55 -14.30 -15.22 -6.35
CA LYS A 55 -12.87 -15.47 -6.16
C LYS A 55 -12.08 -14.21 -5.85
N ALA A 56 -11.12 -14.34 -4.95
CA ALA A 56 -10.30 -13.22 -4.52
C ALA A 56 -8.89 -13.51 -4.98
N LEU A 57 -8.34 -12.62 -5.79
CA LEU A 57 -6.92 -12.63 -6.05
C LEU A 57 -6.21 -11.94 -4.89
N ILE A 58 -5.58 -12.74 -4.03
CA ILE A 58 -4.75 -12.23 -2.95
C ILE A 58 -3.30 -12.19 -3.41
N THR A 59 -2.72 -10.99 -3.40
CA THR A 59 -1.31 -10.78 -3.73
C THR A 59 -0.53 -10.51 -2.47
N PHE A 60 0.43 -11.39 -2.14
CA PHE A 60 1.36 -11.18 -1.03
C PHE A 60 2.59 -10.43 -1.54
N ASN A 61 2.61 -9.10 -1.34
CA ASN A 61 3.59 -8.20 -1.95
C ASN A 61 5.04 -8.48 -1.54
N ASN A 62 5.27 -9.06 -0.34
CA ASN A 62 6.63 -9.34 0.13
C ASN A 62 7.25 -10.59 -0.50
N LEU A 63 6.49 -11.41 -1.23
CA LEU A 63 6.97 -12.66 -1.82
C LEU A 63 6.81 -12.70 -3.34
N GLY A 64 6.18 -11.70 -3.97
CA GLY A 64 5.83 -11.75 -5.40
C GLY A 64 4.83 -12.84 -5.76
N LEU A 65 4.38 -13.63 -4.77
CA LEU A 65 3.42 -14.71 -4.93
C LEU A 65 2.02 -14.11 -5.07
N LYS A 66 1.46 -14.27 -6.27
CA LYS A 66 0.04 -14.11 -6.51
C LYS A 66 -0.61 -15.46 -6.26
N LYS A 67 -1.54 -15.52 -5.30
CA LYS A 67 -2.32 -16.72 -5.04
C LYS A 67 -3.79 -16.38 -5.23
N GLU A 68 -4.38 -16.96 -6.26
CA GLU A 68 -5.83 -16.97 -6.39
C GLU A 68 -6.38 -17.88 -5.30
N VAL A 69 -7.35 -17.38 -4.54
CA VAL A 69 -7.98 -18.13 -3.45
C VAL A 69 -9.48 -17.91 -3.52
N ASN A 70 -10.21 -18.99 -3.31
CA ASN A 70 -11.66 -18.90 -3.17
C ASN A 70 -11.96 -18.11 -1.89
N TYR A 71 -12.95 -17.22 -1.97
CA TYR A 71 -13.48 -16.54 -0.81
C TYR A 71 -14.97 -16.76 -0.71
N THR A 72 -15.47 -16.72 0.52
CA THR A 72 -16.91 -16.65 0.77
C THR A 72 -17.14 -15.56 1.81
N ILE A 73 -18.16 -14.75 1.59
CA ILE A 73 -18.66 -13.79 2.57
C ILE A 73 -19.98 -14.33 3.06
N ASN A 74 -20.03 -14.67 4.35
CA ASN A 74 -21.27 -15.00 5.03
C ASN A 74 -21.45 -14.01 6.17
N ASP A 75 -22.53 -13.23 6.14
CA ASP A 75 -22.81 -12.14 7.06
C ASP A 75 -21.59 -11.20 7.24
N SER A 76 -20.97 -11.24 8.42
CA SER A 76 -19.81 -10.44 8.81
C SER A 76 -18.51 -11.24 8.81
N LEU A 77 -18.45 -12.39 8.13
CA LEU A 77 -17.28 -13.27 8.06
C LEU A 77 -16.80 -13.43 6.62
N LEU A 78 -15.54 -13.08 6.39
CA LEU A 78 -14.80 -13.38 5.18
C LEU A 78 -13.93 -14.61 5.44
N LYS A 79 -14.23 -15.72 4.76
CA LYS A 79 -13.36 -16.89 4.73
C LYS A 79 -12.38 -16.78 3.57
N VAL A 80 -11.08 -16.87 3.87
CA VAL A 80 -9.99 -16.93 2.88
C VAL A 80 -9.18 -18.20 3.15
N ASN A 81 -9.23 -19.17 2.23
CA ASN A 81 -8.81 -20.56 2.51
C ASN A 81 -9.49 -21.06 3.81
N ASP A 82 -8.74 -21.60 4.77
CA ASP A 82 -9.26 -22.09 6.05
C ASP A 82 -9.19 -21.07 7.19
N ILE A 83 -8.96 -19.79 6.86
CA ILE A 83 -8.87 -18.70 7.85
C ILE A 83 -10.10 -17.81 7.74
N PHE A 84 -10.76 -17.59 8.87
CA PHE A 84 -11.91 -16.71 8.99
C PHE A 84 -11.49 -15.33 9.50
N TYR A 85 -11.96 -14.30 8.82
CA TYR A 85 -11.77 -12.90 9.18
C TYR A 85 -13.13 -12.27 9.43
N GLU A 86 -13.28 -11.57 10.54
CA GLU A 86 -14.46 -10.77 10.79
C GLU A 86 -14.37 -9.45 10.03
N VAL A 87 -15.42 -9.14 9.27
CA VAL A 87 -15.59 -7.92 8.51
C VAL A 87 -16.10 -6.82 9.45
N LYS A 88 -15.18 -6.02 10.00
CA LYS A 88 -15.51 -4.94 10.92
C LYS A 88 -16.10 -3.71 10.22
N LYS A 89 -15.69 -3.45 8.99
CA LYS A 89 -16.15 -2.30 8.21
C LYS A 89 -15.94 -2.52 6.72
N VAL A 90 -16.95 -2.16 5.92
CA VAL A 90 -16.87 -2.07 4.46
C VAL A 90 -17.45 -0.73 4.02
N THR A 91 -16.69 -0.02 3.21
CA THR A 91 -17.10 1.22 2.54
C THR A 91 -16.48 1.24 1.14
N ILE A 92 -16.80 2.24 0.31
CA ILE A 92 -16.11 2.41 -0.99
C ILE A 92 -14.61 2.71 -0.86
N ASP A 93 -14.19 3.28 0.28
CA ASP A 93 -12.83 3.79 0.50
C ASP A 93 -11.98 2.93 1.44
N THR A 94 -12.62 2.24 2.38
CA THR A 94 -11.99 1.45 3.44
C THR A 94 -12.63 0.07 3.62
N LEU A 95 -11.78 -0.95 3.84
CA LEU A 95 -12.17 -2.30 4.27
C LEU A 95 -11.37 -2.63 5.54
N MET A 96 -12.05 -3.11 6.57
CA MET A 96 -11.43 -3.55 7.82
C MET A 96 -11.78 -5.00 8.11
N LEU A 97 -10.75 -5.82 8.25
CA LEU A 97 -10.85 -7.23 8.59
C LEU A 97 -10.16 -7.47 9.92
N SER A 98 -10.72 -8.28 10.80
CA SER A 98 -10.05 -8.69 12.03
C SER A 98 -9.98 -10.20 12.16
N ILE A 99 -8.89 -10.68 12.72
CA ILE A 99 -8.74 -12.05 13.19
C ILE A 99 -8.44 -11.98 14.69
N ASN A 100 -9.28 -12.66 15.48
CA ASN A 100 -9.12 -12.75 16.91
C ASN A 100 -9.31 -14.20 17.33
N ASN A 101 -8.22 -14.84 17.75
CA ASN A 101 -8.22 -16.15 18.36
C ASN A 101 -7.15 -16.20 19.47
N ASN A 102 -7.10 -17.31 20.20
CA ASN A 102 -6.21 -17.47 21.36
C ASN A 102 -4.71 -17.22 21.06
N LYS A 103 -4.29 -17.20 19.79
CA LYS A 103 -2.90 -17.00 19.36
C LYS A 103 -2.67 -15.72 18.56
N ILE A 104 -3.72 -15.10 18.00
CA ILE A 104 -3.62 -14.01 17.03
C ILE A 104 -4.71 -12.99 17.29
N CYS A 105 -4.32 -11.73 17.53
CA CYS A 105 -5.24 -10.59 17.59
C CYS A 105 -4.73 -9.49 16.63
N LYS A 106 -5.31 -9.43 15.44
CA LYS A 106 -4.93 -8.46 14.40
C LYS A 106 -6.15 -7.85 13.74
N THR A 107 -6.06 -6.56 13.43
CA THR A 107 -6.98 -5.85 12.54
C THR A 107 -6.21 -5.30 11.35
N TYR A 108 -6.67 -5.66 10.15
CA TYR A 108 -6.14 -5.27 8.86
C TYR A 108 -7.00 -4.14 8.29
N ILE A 109 -6.36 -3.04 7.93
CA ILE A 109 -7.03 -1.85 7.40
C ILE A 109 -6.55 -1.64 5.98
N PHE A 110 -7.48 -1.82 5.04
CA PHE A 110 -7.26 -1.66 3.61
C PHE A 110 -7.84 -0.35 3.11
N GLU A 111 -7.19 0.19 2.08
CA GLU A 111 -7.65 1.36 1.33
C GLU A 111 -7.91 0.95 -0.13
N SER A 112 -9.00 1.44 -0.70
CA SER A 112 -9.36 1.10 -2.09
C SER A 112 -8.43 1.80 -3.08
N LYS A 113 -8.30 1.24 -4.28
CA LYS A 113 -7.60 1.87 -5.41
C LYS A 113 -8.14 3.29 -5.66
N LEU A 114 -9.46 3.45 -5.60
CA LEU A 114 -10.15 4.72 -5.82
C LEU A 114 -9.76 5.76 -4.76
N PHE A 115 -9.77 5.36 -3.48
CA PHE A 115 -9.39 6.24 -2.37
C PHE A 115 -7.92 6.67 -2.45
N LEU A 116 -7.01 5.74 -2.79
CA LEU A 116 -5.59 6.03 -2.97
C LEU A 116 -5.33 7.01 -4.12
N ASN A 117 -6.05 6.87 -5.24
CA ASN A 117 -5.98 7.80 -6.36
C ASN A 117 -6.48 9.20 -5.96
N LYS A 118 -7.59 9.27 -5.20
CA LYS A 118 -8.14 10.55 -4.69
C LYS A 118 -7.13 11.25 -3.77
N LYS A 119 -6.55 10.52 -2.81
CA LYS A 119 -5.50 11.04 -1.91
C LYS A 119 -4.27 11.53 -2.66
N GLN A 120 -3.85 10.82 -3.71
CA GLN A 120 -2.67 11.21 -4.48
C GLN A 120 -2.85 12.56 -5.18
N LYS A 121 -4.03 12.83 -5.74
CA LYS A 121 -4.36 14.12 -6.38
C LYS A 121 -4.24 15.31 -5.42
N GLN A 122 -4.44 15.08 -4.13
CA GLN A 122 -4.40 16.11 -3.09
C GLN A 122 -3.01 16.26 -2.45
N LYS A 123 -2.08 15.35 -2.75
CA LYS A 123 -0.77 15.30 -2.11
C LYS A 123 0.32 15.70 -3.11
N TYR A 124 0.65 16.98 -3.11
CA TYR A 124 1.68 17.57 -3.95
C TYR A 124 2.41 18.72 -3.24
N PHE A 125 3.50 19.17 -3.84
CA PHE A 125 4.19 20.41 -3.51
C PHE A 125 4.61 21.13 -4.81
N THR A 126 4.99 22.40 -4.72
CA THR A 126 5.48 23.16 -5.87
C THR A 126 7.00 23.12 -5.92
N HIS A 127 7.57 22.89 -7.10
CA HIS A 127 9.00 22.96 -7.38
C HIS A 127 9.21 23.62 -8.74
N ASN A 128 10.00 24.70 -8.77
CA ASN A 128 10.24 25.50 -9.97
C ASN A 128 8.94 25.92 -10.70
N GLY A 129 7.91 26.30 -9.94
CA GLY A 129 6.61 26.71 -10.47
C GLY A 129 5.69 25.57 -10.94
N GLU A 130 6.15 24.32 -10.94
CA GLU A 130 5.34 23.15 -11.34
C GLU A 130 4.91 22.31 -10.13
N LEU A 131 3.76 21.64 -10.25
CA LEU A 131 3.26 20.70 -9.24
C LEU A 131 4.02 19.37 -9.30
N VAL A 132 4.49 18.90 -8.15
CA VAL A 132 5.15 17.60 -7.97
C VAL A 132 4.32 16.74 -7.02
N PHE A 133 3.77 15.65 -7.54
CA PHE A 133 2.87 14.77 -6.80
C PHE A 133 3.63 13.68 -6.06
N TYR A 134 3.16 13.30 -4.87
CA TYR A 134 3.75 12.18 -4.15
C TYR A 134 3.32 10.84 -4.79
N THR A 135 4.29 9.93 -4.93
CA THR A 135 4.02 8.56 -5.38
C THR A 135 3.30 7.74 -4.31
N ASN A 136 2.62 6.67 -4.73
CA ASN A 136 2.03 5.68 -3.84
C ASN A 136 2.20 4.25 -4.41
N LYS A 137 1.70 3.25 -3.69
CA LYS A 137 1.81 1.82 -4.06
C LYS A 137 1.07 1.40 -5.34
N ILE A 138 0.15 2.23 -5.85
CA ILE A 138 -0.68 1.91 -7.02
C ILE A 138 -0.32 2.73 -8.25
N ASN A 139 0.36 3.86 -8.04
CA ASN A 139 0.71 4.81 -9.08
C ASN A 139 2.02 5.50 -8.72
N SER A 140 3.05 5.16 -9.48
CA SER A 140 4.40 5.70 -9.42
C SER A 140 5.02 5.67 -10.81
N PRO A 141 6.07 6.46 -11.06
CA PRO A 141 6.95 6.26 -12.21
C PRO A 141 7.44 4.82 -12.24
N LYS A 142 7.70 4.30 -13.45
CA LYS A 142 8.30 2.97 -13.62
C LYS A 142 9.67 3.12 -14.24
N LEU A 143 10.61 2.32 -13.74
CA LEU A 143 11.94 2.18 -14.32
C LEU A 143 11.90 1.06 -15.36
N ASN A 144 12.17 1.40 -16.62
CA ASN A 144 12.22 0.44 -17.72
C ASN A 144 13.26 -0.65 -17.42
N GLY A 145 12.87 -1.90 -17.66
CA GLY A 145 13.70 -3.07 -17.33
C GLY A 145 13.70 -3.46 -15.84
N SER A 146 12.89 -2.83 -14.99
CA SER A 146 12.72 -3.22 -13.59
C SER A 146 11.25 -3.28 -13.18
N SER A 147 10.80 -4.47 -12.75
CA SER A 147 9.46 -4.66 -12.18
C SER A 147 9.37 -4.27 -10.70
N ASN A 148 10.52 -4.14 -10.02
CA ASN A 148 10.58 -3.84 -8.59
C ASN A 148 11.71 -2.86 -8.30
N LEU A 149 11.34 -1.60 -8.04
CA LEU A 149 12.28 -0.53 -7.70
C LEU A 149 13.11 -0.87 -6.45
N LEU A 150 12.49 -1.41 -5.40
CA LEU A 150 13.20 -1.75 -4.17
C LEU A 150 14.32 -2.74 -4.44
N HIS A 151 14.03 -3.78 -5.23
CA HIS A 151 15.00 -4.79 -5.63
C HIS A 151 16.12 -4.22 -6.51
N TYR A 152 15.78 -3.37 -7.48
CA TYR A 152 16.79 -2.71 -8.31
C TYR A 152 17.77 -1.88 -7.47
N PHE A 153 17.24 -1.03 -6.58
CA PHE A 153 18.07 -0.16 -5.75
C PHE A 153 18.83 -0.92 -4.67
N SER A 154 18.25 -1.98 -4.08
CA SER A 154 18.97 -2.82 -3.13
C SER A 154 20.13 -3.56 -3.78
N ASN A 155 19.96 -4.04 -5.02
CA ASN A 155 20.99 -4.78 -5.73
C ASN A 155 22.05 -3.87 -6.36
N SER A 156 21.67 -2.65 -6.76
CA SER A 156 22.61 -1.63 -7.26
C SER A 156 23.49 -1.08 -6.14
N PHE A 157 23.03 -1.21 -4.91
CA PHE A 157 23.75 -0.86 -3.70
C PHE A 157 24.57 -2.08 -3.24
N GLN A 158 25.67 -2.36 -3.94
CA GLN A 158 26.66 -3.36 -3.50
C GLN A 158 27.71 -2.65 -2.65
N TYR A 159 27.59 -2.77 -1.34
CA TYR A 159 28.71 -2.55 -0.43
C TYR A 159 29.24 -3.93 0.00
N GLY A 160 30.54 -4.02 0.32
CA GLY A 160 31.18 -5.26 0.77
C GLY A 160 30.28 -6.01 1.76
N ASN A 161 30.11 -7.31 1.51
CA ASN A 161 29.12 -8.14 2.19
C ASN A 161 29.74 -8.68 3.47
N THR A 162 29.99 -7.82 4.47
CA THR A 162 30.51 -8.25 5.77
C THR A 162 29.65 -7.71 6.91
N GLN A 163 29.53 -8.54 7.94
CA GLN A 163 28.56 -8.43 9.01
C GLN A 163 28.92 -7.29 9.97
N ASN A 164 27.91 -6.44 10.30
CA ASN A 164 27.44 -6.17 11.67
C ASN A 164 26.65 -4.85 11.80
N SER A 165 26.53 -4.04 10.75
CA SER A 165 25.72 -2.81 10.79
C SER A 165 24.59 -2.81 9.74
N LYS A 166 23.34 -2.65 10.22
CA LYS A 166 22.18 -2.42 9.35
C LYS A 166 22.06 -0.93 9.09
N CYS A 167 22.33 -0.51 7.86
CA CYS A 167 22.22 0.87 7.45
C CYS A 167 20.87 1.16 6.81
N ASN A 168 20.28 2.30 7.17
CA ASN A 168 19.12 2.84 6.51
C ASN A 168 19.59 3.59 5.26
N VAL A 169 19.19 3.09 4.09
CA VAL A 169 19.48 3.72 2.79
C VAL A 169 18.22 4.39 2.29
N THR A 170 18.32 5.66 1.90
CA THR A 170 17.19 6.39 1.31
C THR A 170 17.61 7.17 0.08
N PHE A 171 16.84 7.03 -0.99
CA PHE A 171 16.93 7.79 -2.23
C PHE A 171 15.75 8.73 -2.32
N TYR A 172 15.99 9.95 -2.79
CA TYR A 172 14.97 10.93 -3.14
C TYR A 172 15.31 11.56 -4.48
N PHE A 173 14.31 11.69 -5.34
CA PHE A 173 14.46 12.33 -6.65
C PHE A 173 13.08 12.69 -7.18
N ILE A 174 13.05 13.51 -8.22
CA ILE A 174 11.84 13.84 -8.97
C ILE A 174 11.96 13.21 -10.35
N ILE A 175 10.89 12.52 -10.78
CA ILE A 175 10.70 12.14 -12.17
C ILE A 175 9.70 13.12 -12.77
N THR A 176 10.13 13.84 -13.80
CA THR A 176 9.32 14.85 -14.49
C THR A 176 8.25 14.20 -15.38
N LYS A 177 7.31 15.01 -15.85
CA LYS A 177 6.27 14.60 -16.83
C LYS A 177 6.83 14.06 -18.15
N THR A 178 8.11 14.32 -18.46
CA THR A 178 8.80 13.77 -19.63
C THR A 178 9.60 12.49 -19.33
N GLY A 179 9.65 12.07 -18.06
CA GLY A 179 10.48 10.93 -17.62
C GLY A 179 11.92 11.30 -17.28
N ALA A 180 12.31 12.58 -17.33
CA ALA A 180 13.64 13.00 -16.88
C ALA A 180 13.76 12.92 -15.35
N LEU A 181 14.92 12.48 -14.86
CA LEU A 181 15.28 12.45 -13.45
C LEU A 181 15.97 13.77 -13.07
N ILE A 182 15.47 14.44 -12.03
CA ILE A 182 16.03 15.66 -11.47
C ILE A 182 16.14 15.58 -9.94
N GLU A 183 16.92 16.48 -9.34
CA GLU A 183 17.13 16.58 -7.89
C GLU A 183 17.56 15.26 -7.21
N PRO A 184 18.55 14.50 -7.75
CA PRO A 184 19.02 13.28 -7.11
C PRO A 184 19.67 13.59 -5.76
N ARG A 185 19.14 13.02 -4.70
CA ARG A 185 19.68 13.15 -3.35
C ARG A 185 19.42 11.89 -2.53
N GLY A 186 20.18 11.70 -1.46
CA GLY A 186 19.91 10.62 -0.53
C GLY A 186 20.90 10.51 0.61
N SER A 187 20.69 9.48 1.42
CA SER A 187 21.39 9.31 2.68
C SER A 187 21.59 7.83 2.98
N ILE A 188 22.76 7.50 3.52
CA ILE A 188 23.08 6.18 4.08
C ILE A 188 23.43 6.43 5.55
N SER A 189 22.64 5.90 6.49
CA SER A 189 22.76 6.26 7.90
C SER A 189 24.12 5.96 8.54
N CYS A 190 24.86 4.98 8.01
CA CYS A 190 26.17 4.57 8.52
C CYS A 190 27.36 5.22 7.80
N LEU A 191 27.13 6.00 6.74
CA LEU A 191 28.21 6.63 5.97
C LEU A 191 28.04 8.15 5.99
N LYS A 192 29.05 8.84 6.54
CA LYS A 192 29.15 10.30 6.39
C LYS A 192 29.45 10.60 4.91
N LYS A 193 28.74 11.58 4.32
CA LYS A 193 28.90 12.01 2.91
C LYS A 193 28.53 10.96 1.84
N SER A 194 27.45 10.20 2.06
CA SER A 194 26.90 9.20 1.13
C SER A 194 26.38 9.72 -0.23
N ASN A 195 26.30 11.04 -0.42
CA ASN A 195 25.56 11.63 -1.54
C ASN A 195 26.15 11.24 -2.91
N LYS A 196 27.48 11.16 -3.03
CA LYS A 196 28.16 10.80 -4.29
C LYS A 196 27.70 9.42 -4.79
N LYS A 197 27.70 8.40 -3.93
CA LYS A 197 27.29 7.04 -4.29
C LYS A 197 25.81 6.96 -4.67
N ILE A 198 24.96 7.67 -3.94
CA ILE A 198 23.53 7.76 -4.25
C ILE A 198 23.33 8.35 -5.64
N ILE A 199 24.01 9.46 -5.94
CA ILE A 199 23.95 10.12 -7.25
C ILE A 199 24.43 9.14 -8.33
N GLU A 200 25.57 8.47 -8.16
CA GLU A 200 26.08 7.48 -9.13
C GLU A 200 25.06 6.37 -9.46
N ILE A 201 24.31 5.87 -8.48
CA ILE A 201 23.27 4.86 -8.71
C ILE A 201 22.10 5.48 -9.49
N LEU A 202 21.66 6.69 -9.13
CA LEU A 202 20.55 7.38 -9.80
C LEU A 202 20.90 7.76 -11.25
N GLU A 203 22.14 8.17 -11.51
CA GLU A 203 22.66 8.50 -12.84
C GLU A 203 22.50 7.33 -13.82
N LYS A 204 22.71 6.09 -13.37
CA LYS A 204 22.51 4.86 -14.18
C LYS A 204 21.06 4.63 -14.62
N THR A 205 20.11 5.34 -14.02
CA THR A 205 18.67 5.26 -14.31
C THR A 205 18.17 6.40 -15.21
N LYS A 206 19.02 7.38 -15.54
CA LYS A 206 18.64 8.48 -16.43
C LYS A 206 18.08 7.94 -17.75
N ASN A 207 17.04 8.61 -18.24
CA ASN A 207 16.32 8.29 -19.49
C ASN A 207 15.65 6.91 -19.54
N LYS A 208 15.57 6.19 -18.40
CA LYS A 208 14.89 4.89 -18.31
C LYS A 208 13.55 4.99 -17.59
N TRP A 209 13.12 6.19 -17.19
CA TRP A 209 11.89 6.36 -16.43
C TRP A 209 10.71 6.69 -17.32
N THR A 210 9.59 6.04 -17.02
CA THR A 210 8.28 6.46 -17.51
C THR A 210 7.64 7.36 -16.46
N PRO A 211 6.99 8.47 -16.87
CA PRO A 211 6.37 9.39 -15.93
C PRO A 211 5.20 8.73 -15.19
N MET A 212 4.82 9.34 -14.07
CA MET A 212 3.56 9.01 -13.40
C MET A 212 2.41 9.69 -14.14
N PHE A 213 1.23 9.07 -14.12
CA PHE A 213 0.04 9.61 -14.76
C PHE A 213 -1.07 9.88 -13.74
N ILE A 214 -1.75 11.02 -13.86
CA ILE A 214 -2.99 11.32 -13.13
C ILE A 214 -4.03 11.69 -14.17
N ASN A 215 -5.17 10.98 -14.20
CA ASN A 215 -6.21 11.15 -15.23
C ASN A 215 -5.63 11.15 -16.65
N ASN A 216 -4.77 10.16 -16.96
CA ASN A 216 -4.08 10.00 -18.24
C ASN A 216 -3.15 11.16 -18.65
N THR A 217 -2.91 12.12 -17.77
CA THR A 217 -1.95 13.20 -17.99
C THR A 217 -0.65 12.89 -17.26
N ALA A 218 0.49 13.01 -17.95
CA ALA A 218 1.79 12.85 -17.34
C ALA A 218 2.08 13.99 -16.35
N VAL A 219 2.59 13.67 -15.16
CA VAL A 219 2.86 14.64 -14.09
C VAL A 219 4.25 14.47 -13.51
N ASN A 220 4.79 15.56 -12.94
CA ASN A 220 5.99 15.45 -12.13
C ASN A 220 5.68 14.70 -10.84
N SER A 221 6.62 13.90 -10.38
CA SER A 221 6.40 12.99 -9.26
C SER A 221 7.63 12.87 -8.38
N PHE A 222 7.39 12.90 -7.07
CA PHE A 222 8.41 12.72 -6.06
C PHE A 222 8.52 11.25 -5.67
N VAL A 223 9.71 10.70 -5.87
CA VAL A 223 10.03 9.30 -5.58
C VAL A 223 10.90 9.25 -4.33
N ARG A 224 10.50 8.40 -3.38
CA ARG A 224 11.28 8.06 -2.19
C ARG A 224 11.41 6.55 -2.10
N ILE A 225 12.65 6.07 -2.10
CA ILE A 225 12.95 4.64 -1.94
C ILE A 225 13.75 4.48 -0.66
N HIS A 226 13.30 3.58 0.21
CA HIS A 226 13.90 3.36 1.51
C HIS A 226 14.03 1.86 1.79
N PHE A 227 15.22 1.42 2.18
CA PHE A 227 15.49 0.05 2.59
C PHE A 227 16.60 -0.02 3.63
N LYS A 228 16.69 -1.19 4.29
CA LYS A 228 17.82 -1.55 5.15
C LYS A 228 18.79 -2.41 4.36
N HIS A 229 20.09 -2.13 4.48
CA HIS A 229 21.15 -2.88 3.83
C HIS A 229 22.29 -3.13 4.80
N ASN A 230 22.99 -4.26 4.65
CA ASN A 230 24.18 -4.56 5.45
C ASN A 230 25.39 -3.92 4.77
N VAL A 231 26.17 -3.14 5.50
CA VAL A 231 27.30 -2.40 4.94
C VAL A 231 28.56 -2.70 5.76
N GLU A 232 29.65 -2.93 5.06
CA GLU A 232 31.01 -2.95 5.62
C GLU A 232 31.46 -1.53 5.98
N ILE A 233 31.75 -1.30 7.26
CA ILE A 233 32.33 -0.05 7.75
C ILE A 233 33.83 -0.30 7.94
N HIS A 234 34.66 0.33 7.12
CA HIS A 234 36.11 0.41 7.32
C HIS A 234 36.46 1.69 8.07
#